data_AF-A0A0J1IAB8-F1
#
_entry.id   AF-A0A0J1IAB8-F1
#
_cell.length_a   1.000
_cell.length_b   1.000
_cell.length_c   1.000
_cell.angle_alpha   90.00
_cell.angle_beta   90.00
_cell.angle_gamma   90.00
#
_symmetry.space_group_name_H-M   'P 1'
#
loop_
_entity.id
_entity.type
_entity.pdbx_description
1 polymer ?
#
loop_
_entity_poly.entity_id
_entity_poly.type
_entity_poly.pdbx_seq_one_letter_code
_entity_poly.pdbx_strand_id
1 'polypeptide(L)'
;MVIQNEAVSFLFLNPPYDFALKGMDDSSAKRKEWVELERNYRYLKESGILIYIIPSYRFADQKISRFLATNFSEVGIMRFSKEDYEDYKQCIFIGRKKAGKYKGINEKLYDFLLRMDSEEFILKNVNTIDQIVTREFKWNVPSGYKNLSTFYTKLANKDDFVESIRESKGFEAFLNRTKPRQLSIGGEPILPLNQGQLSLLLASGAINGELGEGENYHLVQGLESVSKIVDEEVKHHDNGSKTVITKTRTKRDVSVKIITPNGMIKKLV
;
A
#
# COMPACT_ATOMS: atom_id res chain seq x y z
N MET A 1 -0.30 -17.61 4.12
CA MET A 1 -1.28 -17.92 5.17
C MET A 1 -2.52 -18.47 4.48
N VAL A 2 -2.93 -19.69 4.83
CA VAL A 2 -4.19 -20.29 4.39
C VAL A 2 -5.08 -20.34 5.62
N ILE A 3 -6.31 -19.86 5.51
CA ILE A 3 -7.28 -19.96 6.61
C ILE A 3 -8.20 -21.15 6.36
N GLN A 4 -8.94 -21.58 7.37
CA GLN A 4 -9.96 -22.61 7.23
C GLN A 4 -10.92 -22.31 6.05
N ASN A 5 -11.31 -23.36 5.31
CA ASN A 5 -12.37 -23.23 4.31
C ASN A 5 -13.70 -22.89 4.98
N GLU A 6 -14.58 -22.21 4.24
CA GLU A 6 -15.93 -21.85 4.71
C GLU A 6 -15.93 -21.08 6.04
N ALA A 7 -14.90 -20.28 6.29
CA ALA A 7 -14.70 -19.55 7.53
C ALA A 7 -15.36 -18.16 7.58
N VAL A 8 -15.62 -17.53 6.42
CA VAL A 8 -16.20 -16.17 6.37
C VAL A 8 -17.64 -16.20 5.89
N SER A 9 -18.48 -15.36 6.49
CA SER A 9 -19.88 -15.17 6.06
C SER A 9 -20.07 -14.08 5.02
N PHE A 10 -19.06 -13.23 4.85
CA PHE A 10 -19.03 -12.15 3.89
C PHE A 10 -17.67 -12.13 3.20
N LEU A 11 -17.68 -12.05 1.88
CA LEU A 11 -16.48 -11.97 1.05
C LEU A 11 -16.61 -10.76 0.13
N PHE A 12 -15.69 -9.82 0.24
CA PHE A 12 -15.59 -8.66 -0.64
C PHE A 12 -14.36 -8.80 -1.53
N LEU A 13 -14.56 -8.76 -2.84
CA LEU A 13 -13.53 -8.90 -3.85
C LEU A 13 -13.58 -7.70 -4.80
N ASN A 14 -12.49 -6.94 -4.85
CA ASN A 14 -12.24 -5.91 -5.85
C ASN A 14 -10.85 -6.19 -6.46
N PRO A 15 -10.72 -7.25 -7.28
CA PRO A 15 -9.43 -7.66 -7.82
C PRO A 15 -8.85 -6.57 -8.72
N PRO A 16 -7.52 -6.36 -8.72
CA PRO A 16 -6.88 -5.45 -9.65
C PRO A 16 -7.02 -5.97 -11.09
N TYR A 17 -7.22 -5.06 -12.05
CA TYR A 17 -7.51 -5.37 -13.45
C TYR A 17 -6.26 -5.69 -14.26
N ASP A 18 -5.57 -6.74 -13.87
CA ASP A 18 -4.24 -7.07 -14.35
C ASP A 18 -4.05 -8.60 -14.48
N PHE A 19 -2.96 -8.99 -15.11
CA PHE A 19 -2.54 -10.38 -15.23
C PHE A 19 -1.73 -10.81 -14.01
N ALA A 20 -1.91 -12.06 -13.59
CA ALA A 20 -1.02 -12.70 -12.61
C ALA A 20 0.37 -12.88 -13.23
N LEU A 21 1.41 -12.85 -12.39
CA LEU A 21 2.77 -13.19 -12.79
C LEU A 21 2.78 -14.60 -13.38
N LYS A 22 3.33 -14.75 -14.59
CA LYS A 22 3.43 -16.02 -15.29
C LYS A 22 4.40 -16.94 -14.53
N GLY A 23 3.93 -18.09 -14.06
CA GLY A 23 4.81 -19.14 -13.54
C GLY A 23 5.67 -19.75 -14.65
N MET A 24 6.80 -20.37 -14.28
CA MET A 24 7.72 -21.01 -15.24
C MET A 24 7.02 -22.03 -16.15
N ASP A 25 5.95 -22.67 -15.67
CA ASP A 25 5.20 -23.72 -16.37
C ASP A 25 3.82 -23.26 -16.91
N ASP A 26 3.42 -22.00 -16.73
CA ASP A 26 2.10 -21.53 -17.19
C ASP A 26 2.15 -21.14 -18.67
N SER A 27 1.24 -21.69 -19.48
CA SER A 27 1.15 -21.38 -20.92
C SER A 27 0.67 -19.94 -21.20
N SER A 28 -0.10 -19.34 -20.28
CA SER A 28 -0.54 -17.94 -20.35
C SER A 28 -0.74 -17.35 -18.95
N ALA A 29 -0.60 -16.03 -18.85
CA ALA A 29 -0.82 -15.31 -17.60
C ALA A 29 -2.32 -15.31 -17.26
N LYS A 30 -2.69 -15.87 -16.11
CA LYS A 30 -4.09 -15.91 -15.66
C LYS A 30 -4.55 -14.52 -15.21
N ARG A 31 -5.75 -14.11 -15.61
CA ARG A 31 -6.38 -12.85 -15.18
C ARG A 31 -6.67 -12.86 -13.68
N LYS A 32 -6.29 -11.79 -12.96
CA LYS A 32 -6.45 -11.73 -11.50
C LYS A 32 -7.92 -11.78 -11.06
N GLU A 33 -8.85 -11.31 -11.89
CA GLU A 33 -10.29 -11.36 -11.64
C GLU A 33 -10.78 -12.81 -11.42
N TRP A 34 -10.41 -13.73 -12.33
CA TRP A 34 -10.74 -15.15 -12.18
C TRP A 34 -10.01 -15.78 -11.00
N VAL A 35 -8.70 -15.52 -10.88
CA VAL A 35 -7.86 -16.15 -9.85
C VAL A 35 -8.33 -15.78 -8.46
N GLU A 36 -8.71 -14.52 -8.22
CA GLU A 36 -9.22 -14.10 -6.91
C GLU A 36 -10.60 -14.68 -6.60
N LEU A 37 -11.50 -14.75 -7.59
CA LEU A 37 -12.81 -15.39 -7.40
C LEU A 37 -12.64 -16.87 -7.05
N GLU A 38 -11.90 -17.63 -7.87
CA GLU A 38 -11.65 -19.06 -7.68
C GLU A 38 -10.93 -19.33 -6.35
N ARG A 39 -9.90 -18.55 -6.03
CA ARG A 39 -9.10 -18.75 -4.82
C ARG A 39 -9.88 -18.46 -3.56
N ASN A 40 -10.64 -17.37 -3.51
CA ASN A 40 -11.28 -16.91 -2.28
C ASN A 40 -12.66 -17.52 -2.05
N TYR A 41 -13.35 -17.99 -3.09
CA TYR A 41 -14.66 -18.66 -2.96
C TYR A 41 -14.66 -19.80 -1.94
N ARG A 42 -13.56 -20.55 -1.82
CA ARG A 42 -13.41 -21.65 -0.85
C ARG A 42 -13.57 -21.22 0.60
N TYR A 43 -13.28 -19.96 0.93
CA TYR A 43 -13.35 -19.42 2.28
C TYR A 43 -14.75 -18.89 2.62
N LEU A 44 -15.55 -18.54 1.62
CA LEU A 44 -16.94 -18.12 1.83
C LEU A 44 -17.78 -19.32 2.23
N LYS A 45 -18.47 -19.25 3.37
CA LYS A 45 -19.35 -20.33 3.85
C LYS A 45 -20.65 -20.41 3.06
N GLU A 46 -21.33 -21.54 3.14
CA GLU A 46 -22.69 -21.67 2.60
C GLU A 46 -23.64 -20.59 3.15
N SER A 47 -24.52 -20.09 2.29
CA SER A 47 -25.40 -18.95 2.58
C SER A 47 -24.67 -17.62 2.86
N GLY A 48 -23.35 -17.58 2.78
CA GLY A 48 -22.55 -16.36 2.87
C GLY A 48 -22.74 -15.46 1.64
N ILE A 49 -22.42 -14.18 1.80
CA ILE A 49 -22.59 -13.16 0.76
C ILE A 49 -21.25 -12.85 0.10
N LEU A 50 -21.21 -12.85 -1.24
CA LEU A 50 -20.12 -12.31 -2.04
C LEU A 50 -20.51 -10.93 -2.55
N ILE A 51 -19.60 -9.96 -2.42
CA ILE A 51 -19.56 -8.74 -3.25
C ILE A 51 -18.34 -8.85 -4.15
N TYR A 52 -18.54 -8.70 -5.46
CA TYR A 52 -17.49 -8.86 -6.47
C TYR A 52 -17.55 -7.73 -7.49
N ILE A 53 -16.47 -6.94 -7.55
CA ILE A 53 -16.39 -5.71 -8.34
C ILE A 53 -15.35 -5.89 -9.45
N ILE A 54 -15.81 -5.88 -10.69
CA ILE A 54 -14.98 -5.96 -11.90
C ILE A 54 -15.57 -5.10 -13.01
N PRO A 55 -14.81 -4.76 -14.06
CA PRO A 55 -15.35 -4.10 -15.23
C PRO A 55 -16.45 -4.96 -15.85
N SER A 56 -17.50 -4.31 -16.35
CA SER A 56 -18.69 -4.97 -16.87
C SER A 56 -18.39 -6.09 -17.87
N TYR A 57 -17.54 -5.81 -18.87
CA TYR A 57 -17.16 -6.77 -19.90
C TYR A 57 -16.47 -8.03 -19.37
N ARG A 58 -15.90 -7.99 -18.15
CA ARG A 58 -15.29 -9.17 -17.52
C ARG A 58 -16.35 -10.16 -17.00
N PHE A 59 -17.58 -9.72 -16.75
CA PHE A 59 -18.68 -10.63 -16.44
C PHE A 59 -19.07 -11.53 -17.62
N ALA A 60 -18.83 -11.09 -18.86
CA ALA A 60 -19.09 -11.88 -20.08
C ALA A 60 -18.06 -12.98 -20.34
N ASP A 61 -16.98 -13.05 -19.54
CA ASP A 61 -16.06 -14.19 -19.57
C ASP A 61 -16.80 -15.48 -19.21
N GLN A 62 -16.73 -16.50 -20.07
CA GLN A 62 -17.48 -17.77 -19.91
C GLN A 62 -17.16 -18.48 -18.59
N LYS A 63 -15.93 -18.37 -18.07
CA LYS A 63 -15.56 -19.01 -16.80
C LYS A 63 -16.19 -18.27 -15.63
N ILE A 64 -16.09 -16.94 -15.61
CA ILE A 64 -16.67 -16.10 -14.56
C ILE A 64 -18.19 -16.22 -14.56
N SER A 65 -18.84 -16.00 -15.71
CA SER A 65 -20.30 -16.07 -15.84
C SER A 65 -20.86 -17.42 -15.40
N ARG A 66 -20.29 -18.52 -15.90
CA ARG A 66 -20.73 -19.88 -15.53
C ARG A 66 -20.52 -20.16 -14.05
N PHE A 67 -19.39 -19.73 -13.49
CA PHE A 67 -19.10 -19.91 -12.07
C PHE A 67 -20.09 -19.16 -11.18
N LEU A 68 -20.37 -17.90 -11.48
CA LEU A 68 -21.31 -17.07 -10.73
C LEU A 68 -22.73 -17.64 -10.83
N ALA A 69 -23.19 -17.98 -12.05
CA ALA A 69 -24.52 -18.55 -12.30
C ALA A 69 -24.74 -19.91 -11.63
N THR A 70 -23.68 -20.71 -11.51
CA THR A 70 -23.73 -22.02 -10.86
C THR A 70 -23.75 -21.88 -9.34
N ASN A 71 -22.88 -21.04 -8.77
CA ASN A 71 -22.60 -21.06 -7.33
C ASN A 71 -23.43 -20.10 -6.49
N PHE A 72 -24.11 -19.11 -7.08
CA PHE A 72 -24.80 -18.06 -6.34
C PHE A 72 -26.30 -17.97 -6.66
N SER A 73 -27.09 -17.61 -5.64
CA SER A 73 -28.51 -17.28 -5.68
C SER A 73 -28.76 -15.90 -5.05
N GLU A 74 -29.99 -15.40 -5.09
CA GLU A 74 -30.33 -14.05 -4.58
C GLU A 74 -29.37 -12.99 -5.12
N VAL A 75 -29.19 -12.99 -6.44
CA VAL A 75 -28.17 -12.19 -7.12
C VAL A 75 -28.70 -10.79 -7.43
N GLY A 76 -27.86 -9.79 -7.15
CA GLY A 76 -28.00 -8.43 -7.64
C GLY A 76 -26.81 -8.05 -8.50
N ILE A 77 -27.06 -7.32 -9.58
CA ILE A 77 -26.02 -6.70 -10.41
C ILE A 77 -26.35 -5.22 -10.52
N MET A 78 -25.36 -4.38 -10.25
CA MET A 78 -25.49 -2.93 -10.30
C MET A 78 -24.22 -2.33 -10.86
N ARG A 79 -24.31 -1.16 -11.47
CA ARG A 79 -23.16 -0.41 -11.96
C ARG A 79 -22.85 0.75 -11.03
N PHE A 80 -21.61 1.23 -11.06
CA PHE A 80 -21.28 2.48 -10.38
C PHE A 80 -22.09 3.66 -10.93
N SER A 81 -22.17 4.72 -10.14
CA SER A 81 -22.84 5.96 -10.51
C SER A 81 -22.10 6.64 -11.65
N LYS A 82 -22.77 7.56 -12.35
CA LYS A 82 -22.27 8.11 -13.62
C LYS A 82 -20.87 8.72 -13.50
N GLU A 83 -20.56 9.33 -12.36
CA GLU A 83 -19.27 9.96 -12.06
C GLU A 83 -18.12 8.96 -12.07
N ASP A 84 -18.30 7.79 -11.45
CA ASP A 84 -17.25 6.77 -11.32
C ASP A 84 -17.28 5.68 -12.41
N TYR A 85 -18.41 5.55 -13.12
CA TYR A 85 -18.61 4.49 -14.10
C TYR A 85 -17.80 4.72 -15.38
N GLU A 86 -17.62 5.95 -15.83
CA GLU A 86 -16.96 6.23 -17.12
C GLU A 86 -15.49 5.79 -17.15
N ASP A 87 -14.78 5.92 -16.03
CA ASP A 87 -13.33 5.66 -15.97
C ASP A 87 -12.99 4.17 -16.00
N TYR A 88 -13.79 3.34 -15.32
CA TYR A 88 -13.46 1.92 -15.09
C TYR A 88 -14.55 0.94 -15.53
N LYS A 89 -15.73 1.45 -15.92
CA LYS A 89 -16.91 0.66 -16.33
C LYS A 89 -17.25 -0.45 -15.34
N GLN A 90 -17.06 -0.17 -14.05
CA GLN A 90 -17.19 -1.15 -12.98
C GLN A 90 -18.65 -1.50 -12.72
N CYS A 91 -18.88 -2.80 -12.56
CA CYS A 91 -20.13 -3.35 -12.05
C CYS A 91 -19.87 -4.17 -10.79
N ILE A 92 -20.86 -4.15 -9.90
CA ILE A 92 -20.89 -4.85 -8.63
C ILE A 92 -21.85 -6.02 -8.79
N PHE A 93 -21.34 -7.21 -8.57
CA PHE A 93 -22.12 -8.41 -8.34
C PHE A 93 -22.26 -8.63 -6.84
N ILE A 94 -23.49 -8.86 -6.38
CA ILE A 94 -23.78 -9.34 -5.03
C ILE A 94 -24.57 -10.65 -5.13
N GLY A 95 -24.21 -11.65 -4.34
CA GLY A 95 -24.92 -12.92 -4.38
C GLY A 95 -24.70 -13.78 -3.14
N ARG A 96 -25.67 -14.63 -2.83
CA ARG A 96 -25.60 -15.62 -1.76
C ARG A 96 -25.02 -16.94 -2.28
N LYS A 97 -23.97 -17.46 -1.64
CA LYS A 97 -23.40 -18.78 -1.97
C LYS A 97 -24.46 -19.87 -1.74
N LYS A 98 -24.80 -20.62 -2.78
CA LYS A 98 -25.69 -21.79 -2.70
C LYS A 98 -25.08 -22.88 -1.83
N ALA A 99 -25.92 -23.59 -1.08
CA ALA A 99 -25.56 -24.77 -0.33
C ALA A 99 -25.56 -26.04 -1.20
N GLY A 100 -24.85 -27.09 -0.75
CA GLY A 100 -24.89 -28.42 -1.34
C GLY A 100 -23.85 -28.69 -2.43
N LYS A 101 -23.61 -29.98 -2.69
CA LYS A 101 -22.56 -30.48 -3.59
C LYS A 101 -22.94 -30.40 -5.08
N TYR A 102 -24.23 -30.57 -5.40
CA TYR A 102 -24.76 -30.48 -6.77
C TYR A 102 -25.56 -29.20 -6.93
N LYS A 103 -25.07 -28.30 -7.78
CA LYS A 103 -25.66 -26.97 -8.00
C LYS A 103 -26.12 -26.85 -9.45
N GLY A 104 -27.39 -26.56 -9.65
CA GLY A 104 -27.92 -26.20 -10.96
C GLY A 104 -27.44 -24.80 -11.38
N ILE A 105 -27.10 -24.66 -12.67
CA ILE A 105 -26.81 -23.37 -13.27
C ILE A 105 -28.09 -22.53 -13.37
N ASN A 106 -28.01 -21.25 -13.03
CA ASN A 106 -29.08 -20.31 -13.32
C ASN A 106 -28.89 -19.76 -14.74
N GLU A 107 -29.55 -20.38 -15.73
CA GLU A 107 -29.41 -20.02 -17.14
C GLU A 107 -29.74 -18.55 -17.40
N LYS A 108 -30.77 -18.00 -16.75
CA LYS A 108 -31.14 -16.57 -16.90
C LYS A 108 -30.00 -15.65 -16.47
N LEU A 109 -29.34 -15.97 -15.36
CA LEU A 109 -28.20 -15.19 -14.88
C LEU A 109 -26.98 -15.39 -15.79
N TYR A 110 -26.74 -16.62 -16.26
CA TYR A 110 -25.65 -16.91 -17.19
C TYR A 110 -25.79 -16.08 -18.49
N ASP A 111 -26.96 -16.13 -19.13
CA ASP A 111 -27.28 -15.38 -20.34
C ASP A 111 -27.25 -13.86 -20.14
N PHE A 112 -27.57 -13.40 -18.92
CA PHE A 112 -27.48 -11.99 -18.56
C PHE A 112 -26.01 -11.55 -18.48
N LEU A 113 -25.17 -12.32 -17.79
CA LEU A 113 -23.75 -12.02 -17.61
C LEU A 113 -22.98 -12.05 -18.94
N LEU A 114 -23.33 -12.96 -19.86
CA LEU A 114 -22.74 -13.00 -21.19
C LEU A 114 -23.00 -11.74 -22.03
N ARG A 115 -24.05 -10.97 -21.74
CA ARG A 115 -24.40 -9.72 -22.43
C ARG A 115 -23.80 -8.47 -21.79
N MET A 116 -23.02 -8.64 -20.71
CA MET A 116 -22.38 -7.52 -19.99
C MET A 116 -21.13 -6.98 -20.71
N ASP A 117 -20.82 -7.43 -21.92
CA ASP A 117 -19.84 -6.82 -22.82
C ASP A 117 -20.41 -5.63 -23.60
N SER A 118 -21.74 -5.53 -23.73
CA SER A 118 -22.42 -4.44 -24.42
C SER A 118 -22.77 -3.28 -23.47
N GLU A 119 -22.22 -2.10 -23.74
CA GLU A 119 -22.52 -0.88 -22.98
C GLU A 119 -23.99 -0.47 -23.04
N GLU A 120 -24.60 -0.57 -24.22
CA GLU A 120 -26.02 -0.29 -24.41
C GLU A 120 -26.89 -1.21 -23.54
N PHE A 121 -26.54 -2.51 -23.49
CA PHE A 121 -27.23 -3.47 -22.63
C PHE A 121 -27.11 -3.08 -21.16
N ILE A 122 -25.92 -2.69 -20.71
CA ILE A 122 -25.67 -2.32 -19.31
C ILE A 122 -26.47 -1.07 -18.92
N LEU A 123 -26.41 -0.01 -19.73
CA LEU A 123 -27.12 1.24 -19.43
C LEU A 123 -28.64 1.06 -19.36
N LYS A 124 -29.18 0.14 -20.16
CA LYS A 124 -30.62 -0.17 -20.21
C LYS A 124 -31.09 -1.12 -19.11
N ASN A 125 -30.28 -2.12 -18.74
CA ASN A 125 -30.72 -3.24 -17.92
C ASN A 125 -30.08 -3.29 -16.52
N VAL A 126 -29.04 -2.49 -16.25
CA VAL A 126 -28.31 -2.47 -14.98
C VAL A 126 -28.49 -1.12 -14.28
N ASN A 127 -29.15 -1.16 -13.12
CA ASN A 127 -29.36 0.02 -12.27
C ASN A 127 -28.04 0.49 -11.64
N THR A 128 -27.94 1.78 -11.30
CA THR A 128 -26.82 2.30 -10.52
C THR A 128 -26.89 1.84 -9.07
N ILE A 129 -25.76 1.86 -8.36
CA ILE A 129 -25.71 1.55 -6.93
C ILE A 129 -26.66 2.47 -6.12
N ASP A 130 -26.74 3.77 -6.44
CA ASP A 130 -27.64 4.71 -5.76
C ASP A 130 -29.12 4.32 -5.89
N GLN A 131 -29.51 3.81 -7.06
CA GLN A 131 -30.87 3.35 -7.34
C GLN A 131 -31.21 2.04 -6.61
N ILE A 132 -30.21 1.27 -6.19
CA ILE A 132 -30.39 0.02 -5.44
C ILE A 132 -30.37 0.28 -3.94
N VAL A 133 -29.46 1.13 -3.45
CA VAL A 133 -29.34 1.47 -2.02
C VAL A 133 -30.60 2.17 -1.49
N THR A 134 -31.31 2.90 -2.37
CA THR A 134 -32.59 3.53 -2.06
C THR A 134 -33.76 2.54 -1.95
N ARG A 135 -33.58 1.26 -2.31
CA ARG A 135 -34.61 0.22 -2.18
C ARG A 135 -34.54 -0.45 -0.82
N GLU A 136 -35.66 -1.00 -0.35
CA GLU A 136 -35.73 -1.71 0.94
C GLU A 136 -35.07 -3.10 0.94
N PHE A 137 -34.51 -3.54 -0.19
CA PHE A 137 -33.93 -4.88 -0.31
C PHE A 137 -32.60 -4.98 0.44
N LYS A 138 -32.51 -5.92 1.39
CA LYS A 138 -31.33 -6.13 2.23
C LYS A 138 -30.84 -7.57 2.13
N TRP A 139 -29.54 -7.75 1.90
CA TRP A 139 -28.88 -9.05 2.02
C TRP A 139 -28.50 -9.30 3.48
N ASN A 140 -29.15 -10.28 4.10
CA ASN A 140 -28.77 -10.72 5.44
C ASN A 140 -27.49 -11.58 5.38
N VAL A 141 -26.45 -11.08 6.04
CA VAL A 141 -25.18 -11.79 6.21
C VAL A 141 -25.31 -12.77 7.40
N PRO A 142 -25.11 -14.08 7.21
CA PRO A 142 -25.20 -15.03 8.30
C PRO A 142 -24.07 -14.81 9.33
N SER A 143 -24.27 -15.22 10.58
CA SER A 143 -23.25 -15.06 11.63
C SER A 143 -21.94 -15.78 11.28
N GLY A 144 -20.80 -15.07 11.36
CA GLY A 144 -19.48 -15.63 11.07
C GLY A 144 -18.89 -16.45 12.22
N TYR A 145 -17.83 -17.20 11.93
CA TYR A 145 -17.01 -17.82 12.98
C TYR A 145 -16.27 -16.73 13.77
N LYS A 146 -16.24 -16.84 15.10
CA LYS A 146 -15.51 -15.88 15.97
C LYS A 146 -14.01 -16.15 16.01
N ASN A 147 -13.62 -17.42 15.90
CA ASN A 147 -12.23 -17.85 15.97
C ASN A 147 -11.83 -18.50 14.64
N LEU A 148 -10.85 -17.92 13.95
CA LEU A 148 -10.32 -18.44 12.69
C LEU A 148 -9.14 -19.35 12.97
N SER A 149 -9.19 -20.59 12.49
CA SER A 149 -8.00 -21.44 12.48
C SER A 149 -7.14 -21.09 11.25
N THR A 150 -5.86 -20.86 11.51
CA THR A 150 -4.86 -20.59 10.47
C THR A 150 -4.03 -21.85 10.24
N PHE A 151 -3.80 -22.17 8.97
CA PHE A 151 -2.93 -23.25 8.55
C PHE A 151 -1.67 -22.65 7.92
N TYR A 152 -0.52 -23.00 8.49
CA TYR A 152 0.79 -22.68 7.95
C TYR A 152 1.43 -23.98 7.46
N THR A 153 1.83 -24.02 6.18
CA THR A 153 2.56 -25.16 5.61
C THR A 153 3.95 -25.29 6.22
N LYS A 154 4.49 -24.21 6.81
CA LYS A 154 5.78 -24.18 7.48
C LYS A 154 5.60 -23.55 8.86
N LEU A 155 5.65 -24.37 9.89
CA LEU A 155 5.89 -23.90 11.26
C LEU A 155 7.40 -23.71 11.37
N ALA A 156 7.88 -22.53 11.03
CA ALA A 156 9.27 -22.18 11.28
C ALA A 156 9.36 -21.50 12.64
N ASN A 157 10.25 -21.96 13.50
CA ASN A 157 10.39 -21.36 14.81
C ASN A 157 11.02 -19.97 14.63
N LYS A 158 10.56 -18.98 15.41
CA LYS A 158 11.14 -17.63 15.37
C LYS A 158 12.64 -17.68 15.64
N ASP A 159 13.05 -18.56 16.56
CA ASP A 159 14.44 -18.75 16.98
C ASP A 159 15.36 -19.10 15.80
N ASP A 160 14.85 -19.83 14.80
CA ASP A 160 15.62 -20.26 13.62
C ASP A 160 16.08 -19.08 12.75
N PHE A 161 15.41 -17.93 12.85
CA PHE A 161 15.71 -16.75 12.03
C PHE A 161 16.45 -15.65 12.78
N VAL A 162 16.48 -15.68 14.12
CA VAL A 162 17.05 -14.58 14.91
C VAL A 162 18.51 -14.35 14.56
N GLU A 163 19.31 -15.42 14.53
CA GLU A 163 20.74 -15.32 14.20
C GLU A 163 20.95 -14.91 12.73
N SER A 164 20.15 -15.46 11.81
CA SER A 164 20.22 -15.09 10.38
C SER A 164 19.87 -13.61 10.13
N ILE A 165 18.93 -13.05 10.88
CA ILE A 165 18.56 -11.63 10.78
C ILE A 165 19.66 -10.76 11.37
N ARG A 166 20.23 -11.14 12.53
CA ARG A 166 21.33 -10.43 13.18
C ARG A 166 22.55 -10.31 12.27
N GLU A 167 22.88 -11.38 11.55
CA GLU A 167 24.00 -11.43 10.61
C GLU A 167 23.66 -10.84 9.23
N SER A 168 22.40 -10.47 8.99
CA SER A 168 22.00 -9.97 7.67
C SER A 168 22.56 -8.58 7.40
N LYS A 169 23.15 -8.40 6.22
CA LYS A 169 23.63 -7.09 5.73
C LYS A 169 22.54 -6.02 5.74
N GLY A 170 21.29 -6.42 5.51
CA GLY A 170 20.13 -5.51 5.54
C GLY A 170 19.85 -4.98 6.95
N PHE A 171 19.92 -5.85 7.96
CA PHE A 171 19.77 -5.44 9.36
C PHE A 171 20.96 -4.60 9.83
N GLU A 172 22.18 -4.95 9.43
CA GLU A 172 23.37 -4.13 9.69
C GLU A 172 23.24 -2.72 9.08
N ALA A 173 22.80 -2.62 7.82
CA ALA A 173 22.55 -1.35 7.15
C ALA A 173 21.45 -0.54 7.86
N PHE A 174 20.39 -1.20 8.34
CA PHE A 174 19.34 -0.57 9.15
C PHE A 174 19.89 -0.02 10.47
N LEU A 175 20.70 -0.80 11.19
CA LEU A 175 21.35 -0.36 12.43
C LEU A 175 22.25 0.85 12.15
N ASN A 176 23.06 0.82 11.09
CA ASN A 176 23.94 1.93 10.76
C ASN A 176 23.18 3.19 10.34
N ARG A 177 22.00 3.04 9.71
CA ARG A 177 21.14 4.19 9.35
C ARG A 177 20.40 4.78 10.56
N THR A 178 20.10 3.97 11.58
CA THR A 178 19.35 4.37 12.77
C THR A 178 20.26 4.78 13.94
N LYS A 179 21.55 4.40 13.92
CA LYS A 179 22.54 4.90 14.88
C LYS A 179 22.55 6.43 14.87
N PRO A 180 22.46 7.08 16.05
CA PRO A 180 22.69 8.52 16.16
C PRO A 180 24.05 8.86 15.56
N ARG A 181 24.09 9.85 14.66
CA ARG A 181 25.34 10.35 14.11
C ARG A 181 26.09 11.09 15.21
N GLN A 182 26.98 10.40 15.90
CA GLN A 182 27.86 11.01 16.88
C GLN A 182 29.15 11.39 16.17
N LEU A 183 29.50 12.68 16.17
CA LEU A 183 30.81 13.10 15.69
C LEU A 183 31.83 12.74 16.77
N SER A 184 32.65 11.72 16.54
CA SER A 184 33.78 11.41 17.42
C SER A 184 34.93 12.35 17.09
N ILE A 185 35.06 13.45 17.84
CA ILE A 185 36.30 14.23 17.82
C ILE A 185 37.32 13.44 18.63
N GLY A 186 38.38 12.95 18.00
CA GLY A 186 39.49 12.34 18.70
C GLY A 186 40.47 13.38 19.26
N GLY A 187 41.18 13.00 20.33
CA GLY A 187 42.31 13.76 20.88
C GLY A 187 41.94 14.71 22.02
N GLU A 188 42.88 14.90 22.95
CA GLU A 188 42.85 15.96 23.96
C GLU A 188 43.77 17.08 23.48
N PRO A 189 43.24 18.25 23.07
CA PRO A 189 44.09 19.32 22.59
C PRO A 189 44.98 19.83 23.72
N ILE A 190 46.29 19.86 23.48
CA ILE A 190 47.31 20.31 24.46
C ILE A 190 47.12 21.81 24.81
N LEU A 191 46.45 22.56 23.94
CA LEU A 191 46.13 23.98 24.11
C LEU A 191 44.62 24.19 24.16
N PRO A 192 44.13 25.18 24.94
CA PRO A 192 42.73 25.56 24.93
C PRO A 192 42.26 25.94 23.52
N LEU A 193 41.07 25.48 23.15
CA LEU A 193 40.45 25.83 21.88
C LEU A 193 40.14 27.33 21.84
N ASN A 194 40.53 28.00 20.77
CA ASN A 194 40.15 29.40 20.57
C ASN A 194 38.68 29.51 20.12
N GLN A 195 38.13 30.73 20.16
CA GLN A 195 36.72 31.00 19.85
C GLN A 195 36.32 30.56 18.42
N GLY A 196 37.21 30.70 17.45
CA GLY A 196 36.96 30.24 16.07
C GLY A 196 36.88 28.71 15.95
N GLN A 197 37.77 27.99 16.64
CA GLN A 197 37.78 26.53 16.69
C GLN A 197 36.53 25.99 17.40
N LEU A 198 36.13 26.60 18.51
CA LEU A 198 34.88 26.28 19.20
C LEU A 198 33.66 26.51 18.30
N SER A 199 33.64 27.61 17.55
CA SER A 199 32.56 27.91 16.62
C SER A 199 32.46 26.86 15.50
N LEU A 200 33.61 26.38 15.00
CA LEU A 200 33.67 25.32 13.98
C LEU A 200 33.23 23.94 14.51
N LEU A 201 33.59 23.62 15.75
CA LEU A 201 33.17 22.37 16.40
C LEU A 201 31.68 22.38 16.77
N LEU A 202 31.15 23.51 17.21
CA LEU A 202 29.70 23.73 17.31
C LEU A 202 29.05 23.58 15.92
N ALA A 203 29.57 24.25 14.90
CA ALA A 203 29.00 24.21 13.55
C ALA A 203 28.93 22.81 12.93
N SER A 204 29.91 21.95 13.23
CA SER A 204 29.99 20.57 12.76
C SER A 204 29.16 19.58 13.58
N GLY A 205 28.44 20.05 14.61
CA GLY A 205 27.66 19.21 15.52
C GLY A 205 28.51 18.37 16.46
N ALA A 206 29.76 18.77 16.65
CA ALA A 206 30.76 18.11 17.44
C ALA A 206 30.73 18.55 18.92
N ILE A 207 30.19 19.74 19.18
CA ILE A 207 29.88 20.22 20.53
C ILE A 207 28.37 20.22 20.70
N ASN A 208 27.88 19.30 21.53
CA ASN A 208 26.49 19.23 21.99
C ASN A 208 26.52 19.11 23.52
N GLY A 209 25.73 19.90 24.25
CA GLY A 209 25.78 19.84 25.70
C GLY A 209 25.00 20.94 26.41
N GLU A 210 25.17 20.96 27.72
CA GLU A 210 24.56 21.90 28.66
C GLU A 210 25.46 23.14 28.79
N LEU A 211 24.86 24.33 28.77
CA LEU A 211 25.55 25.60 28.96
C LEU A 211 24.81 26.44 30.00
N GLY A 212 25.57 27.09 30.89
CA GLY A 212 25.02 27.99 31.90
C GLY A 212 24.40 27.27 33.11
N GLU A 213 23.84 28.06 34.03
CA GLU A 213 23.24 27.61 35.28
C GLU A 213 21.97 28.43 35.59
N GLY A 214 21.01 27.84 36.32
CA GLY A 214 19.76 28.49 36.71
C GLY A 214 18.90 28.94 35.52
N GLU A 215 18.47 30.20 35.53
CA GLU A 215 17.65 30.80 34.46
C GLU A 215 18.37 30.89 33.09
N ASN A 216 19.71 30.86 33.09
CA ASN A 216 20.54 30.90 31.88
C ASN A 216 20.97 29.50 31.40
N TYR A 217 20.39 28.44 31.97
CA TYR A 217 20.68 27.08 31.58
C TYR A 217 20.09 26.75 30.20
N HIS A 218 20.91 26.30 29.26
CA HIS A 218 20.52 26.02 27.89
C HIS A 218 21.15 24.72 27.41
N LEU A 219 20.36 23.88 26.74
CA LEU A 219 20.92 22.79 25.93
C LEU A 219 21.22 23.32 24.55
N VAL A 220 22.45 23.11 24.09
CA VAL A 220 22.90 23.55 22.78
C VAL A 220 23.27 22.35 21.93
N GLN A 221 22.74 22.34 20.72
CA GLN A 221 23.07 21.36 19.70
C GLN A 221 23.52 22.09 18.43
N GLY A 222 24.78 21.84 18.07
CA GLY A 222 25.34 22.24 16.80
C GLY A 222 24.82 21.36 15.66
N LEU A 223 24.46 21.95 14.52
CA LEU A 223 23.95 21.21 13.37
C LEU A 223 24.50 21.76 12.07
N GLU A 224 25.14 20.89 11.29
CA GLU A 224 25.43 21.14 9.88
C GLU A 224 24.17 20.86 9.06
N SER A 225 23.64 21.88 8.40
CA SER A 225 22.54 21.76 7.44
C SER A 225 23.11 21.62 6.04
N VAL A 226 23.17 20.38 5.55
CA VAL A 226 23.63 20.07 4.19
C VAL A 226 22.45 20.14 3.23
N SER A 227 22.50 21.06 2.27
CA SER A 227 21.54 21.17 1.17
C SER A 227 22.25 21.04 -0.18
N LYS A 228 21.52 20.60 -1.20
CA LYS A 228 22.03 20.56 -2.58
C LYS A 228 21.44 21.74 -3.34
N ILE A 229 22.30 22.60 -3.88
CA ILE A 229 21.90 23.60 -4.86
C ILE A 229 22.12 22.97 -6.23
N VAL A 230 21.06 22.98 -7.03
CA VAL A 230 21.09 22.51 -8.41
C VAL A 230 20.97 23.75 -9.29
N ASP A 231 22.00 24.01 -10.08
CA ASP A 231 21.96 25.03 -11.12
C ASP A 231 21.89 24.37 -12.48
N GLU A 232 21.01 24.89 -13.33
CA GLU A 232 20.86 24.43 -14.70
C GLU A 232 21.36 25.52 -15.64
N GLU A 233 22.44 25.21 -16.37
CA GLU A 233 22.91 26.03 -17.48
C GLU A 233 22.39 25.43 -18.78
N VAL A 234 21.54 26.18 -19.50
CA VAL A 234 21.04 25.77 -20.81
C VAL A 234 21.93 26.39 -21.89
N LYS A 235 22.68 25.55 -22.62
CA LYS A 235 23.42 25.98 -23.82
C LYS A 235 22.58 25.70 -25.06
N HIS A 236 22.38 26.74 -25.87
CA HIS A 236 21.72 26.66 -27.16
C HIS A 236 22.75 26.48 -28.27
N HIS A 237 22.56 25.51 -29.14
CA HIS A 237 23.39 25.29 -30.32
C HIS A 237 22.68 25.80 -31.59
N ASP A 238 23.45 26.22 -32.59
CA ASP A 238 22.96 26.83 -33.84
C ASP A 238 22.05 25.91 -34.67
N ASN A 239 22.05 24.61 -34.40
CA ASN A 239 21.17 23.60 -35.02
C ASN A 239 19.82 23.43 -34.32
N GLY A 240 19.48 24.28 -33.34
CA GLY A 240 18.23 24.23 -32.58
C GLY A 240 18.21 23.22 -31.43
N SER A 241 19.29 22.44 -31.23
CA SER A 241 19.41 21.53 -30.08
C SER A 241 19.78 22.28 -28.79
N LYS A 242 19.27 21.79 -27.66
CA LYS A 242 19.55 22.35 -26.32
C LYS A 242 20.30 21.32 -25.49
N THR A 243 21.40 21.75 -24.88
CA THR A 243 22.14 20.94 -23.90
C THR A 243 21.90 21.55 -22.52
N VAL A 244 21.26 20.79 -21.62
CA VAL A 244 21.07 21.20 -20.22
C VAL A 244 22.23 20.64 -19.40
N ILE A 245 23.04 21.52 -18.85
CA ILE A 245 24.14 21.16 -17.94
C ILE A 245 23.65 21.38 -16.52
N THR A 246 23.36 20.28 -15.82
CA THR A 246 22.98 20.31 -14.40
C THR A 246 24.23 20.28 -13.52
N LYS A 247 24.56 21.40 -12.87
CA LYS A 247 25.62 21.48 -11.87
C LYS A 247 25.02 21.32 -10.49
N THR A 248 25.37 20.24 -9.80
CA THR A 248 24.99 20.04 -8.39
C THR A 248 26.12 20.49 -7.49
N ARG A 249 25.88 21.49 -6.64
CA ARG A 249 26.81 21.91 -5.58
C ARG A 249 26.23 21.60 -4.21
N THR A 250 27.10 21.16 -3.31
CA THR A 250 26.72 20.94 -1.90
C THR A 250 26.89 22.25 -1.14
N LYS A 251 25.80 22.78 -0.58
CA LYS A 251 25.80 23.93 0.32
C LYS A 251 25.72 23.43 1.76
N ARG A 252 26.58 23.96 2.63
CA ARG A 252 26.64 23.61 4.05
C ARG A 252 26.39 24.89 4.84
N ASP A 253 25.25 24.95 5.51
CA ASP A 253 24.90 26.05 6.40
C ASP A 253 25.04 25.58 7.85
N VAL A 254 25.52 26.48 8.72
CA VAL A 254 25.63 26.22 10.14
C VAL A 254 24.32 26.59 10.80
N SER A 255 23.83 25.76 11.72
CA SER A 255 22.73 26.15 12.59
C SER A 255 22.93 25.65 14.00
N VAL A 256 22.46 26.42 14.97
CA VAL A 256 22.55 26.09 16.39
C VAL A 256 21.13 26.02 16.95
N LYS A 257 20.76 24.88 17.51
CA LYS A 257 19.52 24.76 18.29
C LYS A 257 19.81 25.02 19.74
N ILE A 258 18.97 25.85 20.35
CA ILE A 258 19.01 26.21 21.77
C ILE A 258 17.69 25.76 22.39
N ILE A 259 17.76 25.03 23.50
CA ILE A 259 16.61 24.64 24.31
C ILE A 259 16.77 25.28 25.68
N THR A 260 15.78 26.09 26.06
CA THR A 260 15.75 26.78 27.36
C THR A 260 15.11 25.91 28.44
N PRO A 261 15.24 26.23 29.75
CA PRO A 261 14.65 25.45 30.84
C PRO A 261 13.12 25.41 30.75
N ASN A 262 12.52 26.46 30.17
CA ASN A 262 11.08 26.57 29.94
C ASN A 262 10.59 25.77 28.71
N GLY A 263 11.45 24.95 28.11
CA GLY A 263 11.10 24.10 26.96
C GLY A 263 11.03 24.81 25.62
N MET A 264 11.35 26.11 25.55
CA MET A 264 11.39 26.85 24.29
C MET A 264 12.60 26.40 23.45
N ILE A 265 12.33 26.01 22.19
CA ILE A 265 13.34 25.61 21.20
C ILE A 265 13.52 26.74 20.19
N LYS A 266 14.75 27.25 20.07
CA LYS A 266 15.13 28.26 19.07
C LYS A 266 16.18 27.68 18.13
N LYS A 267 16.08 28.00 16.84
CA LYS A 267 17.10 27.70 15.84
C LYS A 267 17.75 29.01 15.41
N LEU A 268 19.04 29.14 15.67
CA LEU A 268 19.89 30.20 15.14
C LEU A 268 20.51 29.70 13.83
N VAL A 269 20.43 30.50 12.77
CA VAL A 269 20.99 30.22 11.44
C VAL A 269 21.89 31.38 11.07
#